data_AF-A0A1E5T4K3-F1
#
_entry.id   AF-A0A1E5T4K3-F1
#
_cell.length_a   1.000
_cell.length_b   1.000
_cell.length_c   1.000
_cell.angle_alpha   90.00
_cell.angle_beta   90.00
_cell.angle_gamma   90.00
#
_symmetry.space_group_name_H-M   'P 1'
#
loop_
_entity.id
_entity.type
_entity.pdbx_description
1 polymer ?
#
loop_
_entity_poly.entity_id
_entity_poly.type
_entity_poly.pdbx_seq_one_letter_code
_entity_poly.pdbx_strand_id
1 'polypeptide(L)'
;MIENHQTNEIRSFMIEQHFSDQALLDDLVDHISSEVEVLMETQCLTFNQALEIAKGKILPEDPLQIENDLKILTTQTPYIMIKKTAYIGGYLSAFLFSLAILFTILSFQNESLVDSRRESMTEQYLTVNLGKDLSKEETNGFYENYYSQTSQLKLKAISQSSTSQMLLIISILLFGLTYLPYRFYQGYKRSELRYS
;
A
#
# COMPACT_ATOMS: atom_id res chain seq x y z
N MET A 1 43.76 -20.08 1.94
CA MET A 1 43.71 -18.92 1.01
C MET A 1 44.10 -19.34 -0.39
N ILE A 2 43.19 -19.21 -1.36
CA ILE A 2 43.47 -19.40 -2.78
C ILE A 2 44.09 -18.13 -3.40
N GLU A 3 44.86 -18.30 -4.47
CA GLU A 3 45.55 -17.20 -5.15
C GLU A 3 44.65 -16.52 -6.20
N ASN A 4 44.91 -15.25 -6.52
CA ASN A 4 44.15 -14.49 -7.53
C ASN A 4 44.08 -15.18 -8.91
N HIS A 5 45.07 -16.00 -9.26
CA HIS A 5 45.05 -16.77 -10.51
C HIS A 5 43.99 -17.88 -10.50
N GLN A 6 43.75 -18.49 -9.34
CA GLN A 6 42.78 -19.56 -9.11
C GLN A 6 41.35 -19.02 -9.09
N THR A 7 41.14 -17.84 -8.49
CA THR A 7 39.85 -17.14 -8.54
C THR A 7 39.48 -16.75 -9.96
N ASN A 8 40.46 -16.34 -10.78
CA ASN A 8 40.23 -16.03 -12.20
C ASN A 8 39.91 -17.28 -13.03
N GLU A 9 40.46 -18.44 -12.66
CA GLU A 9 40.14 -19.73 -13.29
C GLU A 9 38.69 -20.14 -13.00
N ILE A 10 38.23 -19.98 -11.75
CA ILE A 10 36.82 -20.20 -11.36
C ILE A 10 35.89 -19.23 -12.10
N ARG A 11 36.26 -17.95 -12.19
CA ARG A 11 35.51 -16.93 -12.91
C ARG A 11 35.38 -17.24 -14.40
N SER A 12 36.47 -17.69 -15.04
CA SER A 12 36.48 -18.03 -16.46
C SER A 12 35.57 -19.22 -16.76
N PHE A 13 35.60 -20.24 -15.90
CA PHE A 13 34.67 -21.38 -15.98
C PHE A 13 33.20 -20.95 -15.85
N MET A 14 32.89 -20.01 -14.96
CA MET A 14 31.52 -19.48 -14.82
C MET A 14 31.05 -18.68 -16.04
N ILE A 15 31.95 -17.90 -16.65
CA ILE A 15 31.62 -17.17 -17.89
C ILE A 15 31.34 -18.15 -19.04
N GLU A 16 32.09 -19.26 -19.13
CA GLU A 16 31.85 -20.32 -20.12
C GLU A 16 30.48 -21.00 -19.95
N GLN A 17 29.94 -21.04 -18.73
CA GLN A 17 28.60 -21.56 -18.44
C GLN A 17 27.45 -20.58 -18.75
N HIS A 18 27.73 -19.44 -19.40
CA HIS A 18 26.71 -18.49 -19.93
C HIS A 18 25.81 -17.82 -18.87
N PHE A 19 26.29 -17.59 -17.64
CA PHE A 19 25.55 -16.78 -16.67
C PHE A 19 25.38 -15.33 -17.16
N SER A 20 24.16 -14.82 -17.16
CA SER A 20 23.84 -13.48 -17.70
C SER A 20 23.96 -12.36 -16.66
N ASP A 21 23.87 -12.69 -15.36
CA ASP A 21 23.93 -11.72 -14.26
C ASP A 21 25.32 -11.67 -13.61
N GLN A 22 25.96 -10.50 -13.71
CA GLN A 22 27.32 -10.27 -13.23
C GLN A 22 27.43 -10.26 -11.70
N ALA A 23 26.38 -9.84 -10.98
CA ALA A 23 26.37 -9.87 -9.52
C ALA A 23 26.25 -11.30 -8.99
N LEU A 24 25.42 -12.12 -9.64
CA LEU A 24 25.29 -13.53 -9.32
C LEU A 24 26.59 -14.31 -9.61
N LEU A 25 27.27 -13.95 -10.70
CA LEU A 25 28.55 -14.53 -11.05
C LEU A 25 29.62 -14.23 -10.00
N ASP A 26 29.67 -13.00 -9.49
CA ASP A 26 30.61 -12.63 -8.41
C ASP A 26 30.31 -13.40 -7.11
N ASP A 27 29.04 -13.50 -6.69
CA ASP A 27 28.62 -14.27 -5.51
C ASP A 27 28.93 -15.78 -5.64
N LEU A 28 28.70 -16.36 -6.82
CA LEU A 28 29.00 -17.78 -7.08
C LEU A 28 30.51 -18.05 -7.10
N VAL A 29 31.30 -17.14 -7.68
CA VAL A 29 32.77 -17.24 -7.67
C VAL A 29 33.28 -17.17 -6.24
N ASP A 30 32.77 -16.26 -5.41
CA ASP A 30 33.15 -16.13 -4.00
C ASP A 30 32.75 -17.38 -3.19
N HIS A 31 31.56 -17.92 -3.44
CA HIS A 31 31.10 -19.10 -2.72
C HIS A 31 31.89 -20.36 -3.07
N ILE A 32 32.19 -20.58 -4.36
CA ILE A 32 33.06 -21.69 -4.78
C ILE A 32 34.48 -21.49 -4.29
N SER A 33 34.99 -20.27 -4.34
CA SER A 33 36.32 -19.94 -3.82
C SER A 33 36.44 -20.31 -2.34
N SER A 34 35.44 -19.94 -1.53
CA SER A 34 35.39 -20.29 -0.11
C SER A 34 35.30 -21.80 0.13
N GLU A 35 34.49 -22.52 -0.64
CA GLU A 35 34.38 -23.97 -0.51
C GLU A 35 35.67 -24.70 -0.92
N VAL A 36 36.35 -24.23 -1.97
CA VAL A 36 37.66 -24.76 -2.40
C VAL A 36 38.71 -24.53 -1.31
N GLU A 37 38.73 -23.35 -0.67
CA GLU A 37 39.61 -23.07 0.46
C GLU A 37 39.37 -24.05 1.61
N VAL A 38 38.12 -24.29 1.98
CA VAL A 38 37.75 -25.23 3.05
C VAL A 38 38.19 -26.66 2.72
N LEU A 39 38.01 -27.10 1.47
CA LEU A 39 38.40 -28.44 1.03
C LEU A 39 39.92 -28.61 0.99
N MET A 40 40.66 -27.57 0.59
CA MET A 40 42.12 -27.57 0.62
C MET A 40 42.67 -27.58 2.05
N GLU A 41 42.08 -26.81 2.96
CA GLU A 41 42.53 -26.69 4.35
C GLU A 41 42.13 -27.91 5.20
N THR A 42 40.94 -28.47 4.99
CA THR A 42 40.39 -29.54 5.85
C THR A 42 40.75 -30.94 5.35
N GLN A 43 40.82 -31.13 4.02
CA GLN A 43 41.02 -32.45 3.40
C GLN A 43 42.38 -32.60 2.72
N CYS A 44 43.25 -31.58 2.79
CA CYS A 44 44.57 -31.55 2.14
C CYS A 44 44.52 -31.89 0.64
N LEU A 45 43.42 -31.52 -0.03
CA LEU A 45 43.23 -31.78 -1.45
C LEU A 45 44.01 -30.77 -2.31
N THR A 46 44.41 -31.20 -3.50
CA THR A 46 44.96 -30.29 -4.49
C THR A 46 43.85 -29.36 -5.03
N PHE A 47 44.22 -28.15 -5.47
CA PHE A 47 43.28 -27.17 -5.99
C PHE A 47 42.33 -27.76 -7.05
N ASN A 48 42.87 -28.50 -8.03
CA ASN A 48 42.06 -29.12 -9.09
C ASN A 48 41.04 -30.14 -8.55
N GLN A 49 41.41 -30.93 -7.53
CA GLN A 49 40.51 -31.90 -6.92
C GLN A 49 39.44 -31.22 -6.07
N ALA A 50 39.83 -30.19 -5.31
CA ALA A 50 38.91 -29.38 -4.52
C ALA A 50 37.92 -28.63 -5.42
N LEU A 51 38.37 -28.13 -6.57
CA LEU A 51 37.54 -27.45 -7.56
C LEU A 51 36.50 -28.38 -8.19
N GLU A 52 36.88 -29.61 -8.59
CA GLU A 52 35.92 -30.58 -9.15
C GLU A 52 34.86 -31.01 -8.13
N ILE A 53 35.25 -31.16 -6.85
CA ILE A 53 34.31 -31.47 -5.77
C ILE A 53 33.39 -30.28 -5.48
N ALA A 54 33.93 -29.06 -5.43
CA ALA A 54 33.16 -27.83 -5.23
C ALA A 54 32.17 -27.59 -6.38
N LYS A 55 32.59 -27.83 -7.63
CA LYS A 55 31.71 -27.81 -8.81
C LYS A 55 30.56 -28.78 -8.64
N GLY A 56 30.83 -30.06 -8.35
CA GLY A 56 29.77 -31.07 -8.17
C GLY A 56 28.83 -30.83 -6.98
N LYS A 57 29.27 -30.05 -5.98
CA LYS A 57 28.47 -29.69 -4.80
C LYS A 57 27.61 -28.45 -5.01
N ILE A 58 28.14 -27.44 -5.71
CA ILE A 58 27.54 -26.10 -5.82
C ILE A 58 26.82 -25.91 -7.16
N LEU A 59 27.28 -26.54 -8.23
CA LEU A 59 26.64 -26.53 -9.54
C LEU A 59 25.91 -27.87 -9.79
N PRO A 60 24.57 -27.89 -9.86
CA PRO A 60 23.81 -28.99 -10.45
C PRO A 60 24.02 -29.01 -11.97
N GLU A 61 23.56 -30.08 -12.64
CA GLU A 61 23.78 -30.34 -14.07
C GLU A 61 23.31 -29.22 -15.03
N ASP A 62 22.53 -28.23 -14.57
CA ASP A 62 22.05 -27.12 -15.39
C ASP A 62 22.21 -25.72 -14.71
N PRO A 63 23.26 -24.94 -15.05
CA PRO A 63 23.52 -23.59 -14.55
C PRO A 63 22.36 -22.60 -14.81
N LEU A 64 21.59 -22.83 -15.87
CA LEU A 64 20.45 -22.02 -16.27
C LEU A 64 19.27 -22.16 -15.28
N GLN A 65 19.20 -23.29 -14.58
CA GLN A 65 18.20 -23.55 -13.55
C GLN A 65 18.47 -22.73 -12.28
N ILE A 66 19.75 -22.57 -11.90
CA ILE A 66 20.16 -21.68 -10.80
C ILE A 66 19.77 -20.24 -11.08
N GLU A 67 20.10 -19.72 -12.28
CA GLU A 67 19.76 -18.34 -12.63
C GLU A 67 18.23 -18.13 -12.56
N ASN A 68 17.45 -19.07 -13.11
CA ASN A 68 15.99 -19.00 -13.05
C ASN A 68 15.44 -19.04 -11.62
N ASP A 69 15.94 -19.93 -10.76
CA ASP A 69 15.48 -20.05 -9.37
C ASP A 69 15.84 -18.82 -8.53
N LEU A 70 17.03 -18.25 -8.72
CA LEU A 70 17.45 -16.99 -8.08
C LEU A 70 16.70 -15.77 -8.63
N LYS A 71 16.38 -15.74 -9.92
CA LYS A 71 15.56 -14.70 -10.55
C LYS A 71 14.12 -14.75 -10.04
N ILE A 72 13.58 -15.95 -9.77
CA ILE A 72 12.30 -16.15 -9.10
C ILE A 72 12.35 -15.59 -7.68
N LEU A 73 13.42 -15.85 -6.91
CA LEU A 73 13.57 -15.35 -5.54
C LEU A 73 13.73 -13.83 -5.48
N THR A 74 14.47 -13.23 -6.41
CA THR A 74 14.69 -11.77 -6.48
C THR A 74 13.49 -11.00 -7.03
N THR A 75 12.68 -11.58 -7.93
CA THR A 75 11.42 -10.97 -8.40
C THR A 75 10.25 -11.09 -7.42
N GLN A 76 10.35 -11.92 -6.38
CA GLN A 76 9.33 -11.97 -5.33
C GLN A 76 9.27 -10.66 -4.52
N THR A 77 10.41 -10.00 -4.28
CA THR A 77 10.48 -8.82 -3.40
C THR A 77 9.64 -7.64 -3.91
N PRO A 78 9.75 -7.22 -5.20
CA PRO A 78 8.90 -6.17 -5.76
C PRO A 78 7.42 -6.59 -5.83
N TYR A 79 7.14 -7.85 -6.16
CA TYR A 79 5.76 -8.37 -6.23
C TYR A 79 5.07 -8.39 -4.87
N ILE A 80 5.80 -8.77 -3.81
CA ILE A 80 5.32 -8.72 -2.42
C ILE A 80 5.07 -7.26 -2.00
N MET A 81 5.95 -6.33 -2.39
CA MET A 81 5.76 -4.90 -2.11
C MET A 81 4.51 -4.34 -2.78
N ILE A 82 4.27 -4.65 -4.07
CA ILE A 82 3.06 -4.23 -4.79
C ILE A 82 1.79 -4.76 -4.09
N LYS A 83 1.80 -6.03 -3.65
CA LYS A 83 0.69 -6.62 -2.89
C LYS A 83 0.42 -5.88 -1.58
N LYS A 84 1.47 -5.57 -0.83
CA LYS A 84 1.37 -4.82 0.44
C LYS A 84 0.78 -3.42 0.19
N THR A 85 1.26 -2.72 -0.83
CA THR A 85 0.75 -1.39 -1.20
C THR A 85 -0.71 -1.45 -1.63
N ALA A 86 -1.10 -2.45 -2.43
CA ALA A 86 -2.50 -2.63 -2.85
C ALA A 86 -3.42 -2.98 -1.67
N TYR A 87 -2.94 -3.79 -0.72
CA TYR A 87 -3.69 -4.13 0.49
C TYR A 87 -3.88 -2.93 1.41
N ILE A 88 -2.79 -2.21 1.73
CA ILE A 88 -2.84 -1.01 2.58
C ILE A 88 -3.69 0.06 1.92
N GLY A 89 -3.51 0.28 0.61
CA GLY A 89 -4.27 1.26 -0.15
C GLY A 89 -5.75 0.93 -0.24
N GLY A 90 -6.11 -0.34 -0.51
CA GLY A 90 -7.49 -0.79 -0.48
C GLY A 90 -8.15 -0.59 0.89
N TYR A 91 -7.45 -0.94 1.97
CA TYR A 91 -7.95 -0.77 3.33
C TYR A 91 -8.14 0.71 3.71
N LEU A 92 -7.14 1.54 3.43
CA LEU A 92 -7.19 2.97 3.73
C LEU A 92 -8.29 3.67 2.93
N SER A 93 -8.49 3.28 1.66
CA SER A 93 -9.58 3.78 0.83
C SER A 93 -10.95 3.43 1.43
N ALA A 94 -11.17 2.17 1.82
CA ALA A 94 -12.43 1.73 2.43
C ALA A 94 -12.71 2.44 3.77
N PHE A 95 -11.66 2.68 4.56
CA PHE A 95 -11.76 3.45 5.80
C PHE A 95 -12.18 4.90 5.54
N LEU A 96 -11.53 5.60 4.61
CA LEU A 96 -11.89 6.97 4.23
C LEU A 96 -13.29 7.05 3.62
N PHE A 97 -13.70 6.05 2.86
CA PHE A 97 -15.06 5.94 2.32
C PHE A 97 -16.10 5.83 3.44
N SER A 98 -15.82 5.01 4.45
CA SER A 98 -16.69 4.85 5.61
C SER A 98 -16.82 6.14 6.42
N LEU A 99 -15.70 6.86 6.60
CA LEU A 99 -15.72 8.20 7.20
C LEU A 99 -16.51 9.20 6.36
N ALA A 100 -16.37 9.18 5.03
CA ALA A 100 -17.12 10.06 4.14
C ALA A 100 -18.63 9.85 4.34
N ILE A 101 -19.11 8.60 4.37
CA ILE A 101 -20.51 8.26 4.64
C ILE A 101 -20.95 8.78 6.00
N LEU A 102 -20.15 8.57 7.04
CA LEU A 102 -20.46 9.05 8.39
C LEU A 102 -20.66 10.57 8.40
N PHE A 103 -19.75 11.33 7.78
CA PHE A 103 -19.86 12.78 7.69
C PHE A 103 -21.06 13.24 6.82
N THR A 104 -21.44 12.49 5.78
CA THR A 104 -22.67 12.75 5.02
C THR A 104 -23.90 12.62 5.92
N ILE A 105 -23.97 11.54 6.71
CA ILE A 105 -25.10 11.30 7.63
C ILE A 105 -25.17 12.40 8.69
N LEU A 106 -24.03 12.77 9.30
CA LEU A 106 -23.97 13.85 10.28
C LEU A 106 -24.40 15.20 9.69
N SER A 107 -23.97 15.50 8.46
CA SER A 107 -24.39 16.71 7.75
C SER A 107 -25.90 16.73 7.55
N PHE A 108 -26.48 15.63 7.09
CA PHE A 108 -27.91 15.51 6.86
C PHE A 108 -28.72 15.64 8.16
N GLN A 109 -28.26 15.02 9.26
CA GLN A 109 -28.88 15.19 10.57
C GLN A 109 -28.87 16.64 11.03
N ASN A 110 -27.74 17.35 10.87
CA ASN A 110 -27.65 18.76 11.23
C ASN A 110 -28.56 19.65 10.37
N GLU A 111 -28.70 19.35 9.08
CA GLU A 111 -29.63 20.06 8.20
C GLU A 111 -31.09 19.82 8.59
N SER A 112 -31.47 18.56 8.86
CA SER A 112 -32.81 18.23 9.36
C SER A 112 -33.14 18.93 10.70
N LEU A 113 -32.16 19.06 11.59
CA LEU A 113 -32.32 19.80 12.84
C LEU A 113 -32.52 21.31 12.61
N VAL A 114 -31.83 21.90 11.62
CA VAL A 114 -32.03 23.29 11.22
C VAL A 114 -33.46 23.50 10.71
N ASP A 115 -33.97 22.60 9.88
CA ASP A 115 -35.31 22.69 9.32
C ASP A 115 -36.40 22.53 10.41
N SER A 116 -36.24 21.55 11.30
CA SER A 116 -37.14 21.35 12.45
C SER A 116 -37.16 22.57 13.37
N ARG A 117 -36.01 23.23 13.57
CA ARG A 117 -35.92 24.47 14.36
C ARG A 117 -36.61 25.64 13.67
N ARG A 118 -36.52 25.75 12.34
CA ARG A 118 -37.21 26.79 11.55
C ARG A 118 -38.73 26.65 11.63
N GLU A 119 -39.22 25.42 11.57
CA GLU A 119 -40.64 25.12 11.72
C GLU A 119 -41.14 25.50 13.12
N SER A 120 -40.46 25.01 14.16
CA SER A 120 -40.81 25.34 15.56
C SER A 120 -40.76 26.85 15.85
N MET A 121 -39.80 27.56 15.25
CA MET A 121 -39.70 29.02 15.37
C MET A 121 -40.90 29.74 14.74
N THR A 122 -41.36 29.25 13.58
CA THR A 122 -42.50 29.81 12.87
C THR A 122 -43.78 29.64 13.70
N GLU A 123 -43.96 28.47 14.34
CA GLU A 123 -45.08 28.22 15.26
C GLU A 123 -45.01 29.11 16.51
N GLN A 124 -43.83 29.26 17.11
CA GLN A 124 -43.63 30.13 18.27
C GLN A 124 -43.89 31.61 17.92
N TYR A 125 -43.47 32.07 16.74
CA TYR A 125 -43.76 33.42 16.25
C TYR A 125 -45.28 33.67 16.12
N LEU A 126 -46.02 32.71 15.55
CA LEU A 126 -47.47 32.80 15.39
C LEU A 126 -48.19 32.82 16.75
N THR A 127 -47.77 31.97 17.68
CA THR A 127 -48.38 31.89 19.03
C THR A 127 -48.08 33.09 19.90
N VAL A 128 -46.87 33.66 19.83
CA VAL A 128 -46.50 34.90 20.54
C VAL A 128 -47.33 36.09 20.05
N ASN A 129 -47.47 36.26 18.73
CA ASN A 129 -48.27 37.34 18.15
C ASN A 129 -49.78 37.22 18.44
N LEU A 130 -50.27 36.02 18.74
CA LEU A 130 -51.68 35.75 19.05
C LEU A 130 -52.00 35.82 20.56
N GLY A 131 -50.99 35.75 21.44
CA GLY A 131 -51.22 35.28 22.81
C GLY A 131 -50.75 36.15 23.98
N LYS A 132 -49.67 36.96 23.88
CA LYS A 132 -49.09 37.66 25.06
C LYS A 132 -48.14 38.81 24.70
N ASP A 133 -48.23 39.93 25.42
CA ASP A 133 -47.25 41.01 25.45
C ASP A 133 -45.93 40.54 26.12
N LEU A 134 -45.07 39.87 25.36
CA LEU A 134 -43.68 39.62 25.78
C LEU A 134 -42.88 40.94 25.80
N SER A 135 -41.99 41.10 26.77
CA SER A 135 -41.08 42.26 26.80
C SER A 135 -40.18 42.24 25.56
N LYS A 136 -39.92 43.43 24.97
CA LYS A 136 -39.01 43.57 23.81
C LYS A 136 -37.63 42.97 24.05
N GLU A 137 -37.17 42.97 25.30
CA GLU A 137 -35.85 42.49 25.70
C GLU A 137 -35.77 40.95 25.74
N GLU A 138 -36.78 40.29 26.31
CA GLU A 138 -36.90 38.82 26.32
C GLU A 138 -37.06 38.27 24.91
N THR A 139 -37.80 39.02 24.09
CA THR A 139 -38.04 38.74 22.68
C THR A 139 -36.71 38.78 21.91
N ASN A 140 -35.95 39.86 22.02
CA ASN A 140 -34.66 40.01 21.32
C ASN A 140 -33.63 38.95 21.73
N GLY A 141 -33.46 38.69 23.04
CA GLY A 141 -32.50 37.68 23.52
C GLY A 141 -32.83 36.27 23.03
N PHE A 142 -34.12 35.93 22.92
CA PHE A 142 -34.58 34.68 22.34
C PHE A 142 -34.22 34.55 20.86
N TYR A 143 -34.49 35.58 20.05
CA TYR A 143 -34.14 35.59 18.62
C TYR A 143 -32.63 35.48 18.39
N GLU A 144 -31.82 36.25 19.12
CA GLU A 144 -30.37 36.20 18.99
C GLU A 144 -29.82 34.79 19.28
N ASN A 145 -30.31 34.15 20.34
CA ASN A 145 -29.91 32.79 20.69
C ASN A 145 -30.35 31.78 19.61
N TYR A 146 -31.59 31.90 19.12
CA TYR A 146 -32.11 31.08 18.04
C TYR A 146 -31.27 31.19 16.76
N TYR A 147 -31.00 32.43 16.29
CA TYR A 147 -30.23 32.67 15.09
C TYR A 147 -28.78 32.20 15.24
N SER A 148 -28.16 32.46 16.39
CA SER A 148 -26.79 32.03 16.68
C SER A 148 -26.67 30.50 16.63
N GLN A 149 -27.51 29.78 17.37
CA GLN A 149 -27.46 28.31 17.41
C GLN A 149 -27.81 27.67 16.06
N THR A 150 -28.83 28.20 15.37
CA THR A 150 -29.25 27.68 14.05
C THR A 150 -28.17 27.92 13.00
N SER A 151 -27.50 29.07 13.04
CA SER A 151 -26.36 29.37 12.17
C SER A 151 -25.18 28.44 12.46
N GLN A 152 -24.89 28.16 13.73
CA GLN A 152 -23.85 27.20 14.10
C GLN A 152 -24.15 25.79 13.59
N LEU A 153 -25.39 25.32 13.69
CA LEU A 153 -25.79 24.01 13.14
C LEU A 153 -25.67 23.98 11.62
N LYS A 154 -26.08 25.04 10.92
CA LYS A 154 -25.94 25.12 9.46
C LYS A 154 -24.48 25.15 9.02
N LEU A 155 -23.62 25.89 9.72
CA LEU A 155 -22.18 25.89 9.47
C LEU A 155 -21.55 24.51 9.71
N LYS A 156 -21.97 23.80 10.77
CA LYS A 156 -21.53 22.41 11.02
C LYS A 156 -21.96 21.47 9.89
N ALA A 157 -23.21 21.57 9.42
CA ALA A 157 -23.68 20.78 8.28
C ALA A 157 -22.83 21.02 7.03
N ILE A 158 -22.62 22.29 6.66
CA ILE A 158 -21.80 22.66 5.48
C ILE A 158 -20.37 22.13 5.60
N SER A 159 -19.75 22.31 6.77
CA SER A 159 -18.38 21.83 7.02
C SER A 159 -18.27 20.31 6.95
N GLN A 160 -19.22 19.59 7.54
CA GLN A 160 -19.27 18.13 7.48
C GLN A 160 -19.53 17.61 6.06
N SER A 161 -20.42 18.26 5.31
CA SER A 161 -20.64 17.95 3.88
C SER A 161 -19.36 18.16 3.07
N SER A 162 -18.66 19.28 3.25
CA SER A 162 -17.39 19.55 2.55
C SER A 162 -16.32 18.51 2.91
N THR A 163 -16.22 18.15 4.19
CA THR A 163 -15.28 17.13 4.67
C THR A 163 -15.59 15.76 4.07
N SER A 164 -16.87 15.38 4.03
CA SER A 164 -17.34 14.15 3.41
C SER A 164 -16.94 14.07 1.93
N GLN A 165 -17.19 15.13 1.15
CA GLN A 165 -16.83 15.18 -0.26
C GLN A 165 -15.32 15.02 -0.48
N MET A 166 -14.50 15.71 0.33
CA MET A 166 -13.04 15.60 0.25
C MET A 166 -12.56 14.18 0.55
N LEU A 167 -13.09 13.56 1.62
CA LEU A 167 -12.75 12.18 1.99
C LEU A 167 -13.16 11.18 0.90
N LEU A 168 -14.30 11.39 0.25
CA LEU A 168 -14.78 10.55 -0.84
C LEU A 168 -13.86 10.65 -2.07
N ILE A 169 -13.46 11.86 -2.46
CA ILE A 169 -12.51 12.07 -3.56
C ILE A 169 -11.18 11.38 -3.27
N ILE A 170 -10.62 11.58 -2.07
CA ILE A 170 -9.35 10.97 -1.67
C ILE A 170 -9.49 9.44 -1.66
N SER A 171 -10.58 8.91 -1.13
CA SER A 171 -10.86 7.47 -1.10
C SER A 171 -10.85 6.85 -2.51
N ILE A 172 -11.52 7.48 -3.47
CA ILE A 172 -11.59 7.00 -4.85
C ILE A 172 -10.22 7.08 -5.53
N LEU A 173 -9.50 8.19 -5.37
CA LEU A 173 -8.14 8.33 -5.92
C LEU A 173 -7.20 7.28 -5.35
N LEU A 174 -7.24 7.07 -4.05
CA LEU A 174 -6.39 6.12 -3.37
C LEU A 174 -6.70 4.69 -3.82
N PHE A 175 -7.98 4.33 -3.96
CA PHE A 175 -8.40 3.06 -4.56
C PHE A 175 -7.90 2.90 -5.99
N GLY A 176 -8.06 3.95 -6.81
CA GLY A 176 -7.72 3.94 -8.22
C GLY A 176 -6.23 3.85 -8.50
N LEU A 177 -5.40 4.45 -7.65
CA LEU A 177 -3.94 4.46 -7.82
C LEU A 177 -3.26 3.24 -7.19
N THR A 178 -3.83 2.67 -6.13
CA THR A 178 -3.16 1.57 -5.39
C THR A 178 -3.76 0.21 -5.69
N TYR A 179 -5.08 0.08 -5.64
CA TYR A 179 -5.75 -1.21 -5.71
C TYR A 179 -6.07 -1.64 -7.14
N LEU A 180 -6.57 -0.73 -7.98
CA LEU A 180 -6.94 -1.06 -9.37
C LEU A 180 -5.76 -1.58 -10.20
N PRO A 181 -4.56 -0.96 -10.21
CA PRO A 181 -3.44 -1.45 -11.02
C PRO A 181 -3.04 -2.87 -10.64
N TYR A 182 -3.02 -3.17 -9.34
CA TYR A 182 -2.75 -4.52 -8.85
C TYR A 182 -3.81 -5.52 -9.31
N ARG A 183 -5.10 -5.16 -9.25
CA ARG A 183 -6.19 -6.04 -9.70
C ARG A 183 -6.10 -6.35 -11.19
N PHE A 184 -5.81 -5.34 -12.03
CA PHE A 184 -5.61 -5.53 -13.46
C PHE A 184 -4.38 -6.40 -13.75
N TYR A 185 -3.26 -6.13 -13.08
CA TYR A 185 -2.04 -6.93 -13.20
C TYR A 185 -2.27 -8.41 -12.82
N GLN A 186 -2.97 -8.67 -11.71
CA GLN A 186 -3.29 -10.02 -11.29
C GLN A 186 -4.22 -10.73 -12.29
N GLY A 187 -5.18 -9.99 -12.87
CA GLY A 187 -6.04 -10.49 -13.95
C GLY A 187 -5.25 -10.88 -15.19
N TYR A 188 -4.36 -10.01 -15.65
CA TYR A 188 -3.47 -10.24 -16.79
C TYR A 188 -2.57 -11.47 -16.59
N LYS A 189 -1.90 -11.57 -15.43
CA LYS A 189 -1.06 -12.73 -15.12
C LYS A 189 -1.83 -14.05 -15.09
N ARG A 190 -3.08 -14.04 -14.59
CA ARG A 190 -3.95 -15.22 -14.61
C ARG A 190 -4.39 -15.62 -16.01
N SER A 191 -4.56 -14.66 -16.94
CA SER A 191 -4.89 -14.99 -18.32
C SER A 191 -3.71 -15.63 -19.06
N GLU A 192 -2.49 -15.14 -18.89
CA GLU A 192 -1.31 -15.75 -19.54
C GLU A 192 -1.07 -17.19 -19.09
N LEU A 193 -1.19 -17.48 -17.79
CA LEU A 193 -1.03 -18.83 -17.23
C LEU A 193 -2.11 -19.84 -17.65
N ARG A 194 -3.22 -19.41 -18.26
CA ARG A 194 -4.27 -20.31 -18.78
C ARG A 194 -4.07 -20.69 -20.24
N TYR A 195 -3.16 -20.01 -20.96
CA TYR A 195 -2.88 -20.24 -22.38
C TYR A 195 -1.42 -20.66 -22.63
N SER A 196 -0.67 -20.96 -21.57
CA SER A 196 0.65 -21.61 -21.56
C SER A 196 0.50 -23.03 -21.00
#